data_AF-A0AAU9F3S5-F1
#
_entry.id   AF-A0AAU9F3S5-F1
#
_cell.length_a   1.000
_cell.length_b   1.000
_cell.length_c   1.000
_cell.angle_alpha   90.00
_cell.angle_beta   90.00
_cell.angle_gamma   90.00
#
_symmetry.space_group_name_H-M   'P 1'
#
loop_
_entity.id
_entity.type
_entity.pdbx_description
1 polymer ?
#
loop_
_entity_poly.entity_id
_entity_poly.type
_entity_poly.pdbx_seq_one_letter_code
_entity_poly.pdbx_strand_id
1 'polypeptide(L)'
;MIETQVRCNCGMKYKSVVGMGRISLLTDYDEKIEGLNCLVRHYHGQDRPRYTPAYVNATVVLRLDIEELTGKKCEGPSQPDPNLPVG
;
A
#
# COMPACT_ATOMS: atom_id res chain seq x y z
N MET A 1 -5.07 12.66 42.54
CA MET A 1 -5.30 11.34 41.92
C MET A 1 -6.74 11.34 41.46
N ILE A 2 -6.96 11.47 40.15
CA ILE A 2 -8.30 11.48 39.55
C ILE A 2 -8.23 10.50 38.38
N GLU A 3 -9.07 9.47 38.45
CA GLU A 3 -9.07 8.30 37.60
C GLU A 3 -10.24 8.44 36.62
N THR A 4 -10.00 9.05 35.45
CA THR A 4 -11.00 9.16 34.39
C THR A 4 -10.87 8.00 33.41
N GLN A 5 -11.79 7.05 33.57
CA GLN A 5 -11.93 5.77 32.89
C GLN A 5 -12.48 5.92 31.45
N VAL A 6 -11.74 6.56 30.54
CA VAL A 6 -11.92 6.36 29.09
C VAL A 6 -10.56 6.29 28.40
N ARG A 7 -9.87 5.16 28.59
CA ARG A 7 -8.57 4.83 27.96
C ARG A 7 -8.72 4.12 26.60
N CYS A 8 -9.72 4.46 25.79
CA CYS A 8 -10.03 3.66 24.58
C CYS A 8 -10.27 4.46 23.29
N ASN A 9 -9.74 5.67 23.13
CA ASN A 9 -9.84 6.40 21.85
C ASN A 9 -8.47 6.87 21.29
N CYS A 10 -7.42 6.08 21.51
CA CYS A 10 -6.13 6.34 20.87
C CYS A 10 -6.17 5.83 19.41
N GLY A 11 -6.27 6.74 18.45
CA GLY A 11 -6.25 6.43 17.01
C GLY A 11 -5.35 7.40 16.24
N MET A 12 -4.72 6.92 15.18
CA MET A 12 -3.89 7.73 14.29
C MET A 12 -4.60 7.99 12.96
N LYS A 13 -4.30 9.13 12.32
CA LYS A 13 -4.80 9.42 10.97
C LYS A 13 -4.13 8.47 9.98
N TYR A 14 -4.90 7.84 9.10
CA TYR A 14 -4.36 7.03 8.02
C TYR A 14 -5.26 7.07 6.79
N LYS A 15 -4.68 6.72 5.65
CA LYS A 15 -5.38 6.35 4.42
C LYS A 15 -4.72 5.07 3.94
N SER A 16 -5.51 4.03 3.70
CA SER A 16 -5.05 2.75 3.18
C SER A 16 -5.91 2.31 2.01
N VAL A 17 -5.29 1.58 1.09
CA VAL A 17 -5.94 0.93 -0.04
C VAL A 17 -5.51 -0.53 -0.02
N VAL A 18 -6.45 -1.45 -0.18
CA VAL A 18 -6.21 -2.89 -0.22
C VAL A 18 -6.74 -3.41 -1.55
N GLY A 19 -5.83 -3.92 -2.38
CA GLY A 19 -6.15 -4.59 -3.63
C GLY A 19 -6.10 -6.10 -3.47
N MET A 20 -7.07 -6.80 -4.04
CA MET A 20 -7.16 -8.26 -4.10
C MET A 20 -7.27 -8.67 -5.58
N GLY A 21 -6.65 -9.79 -5.92
CA GLY A 21 -6.63 -10.27 -7.30
C GLY A 21 -5.67 -11.42 -7.51
N ARG A 22 -5.34 -11.69 -8.78
CA ARG A 22 -4.57 -12.84 -9.20
C ARG A 22 -3.11 -12.50 -9.45
N ILE A 23 -2.21 -13.27 -8.86
CA ILE A 23 -0.77 -13.17 -9.12
C ILE A 23 -0.40 -14.10 -10.28
N SER A 24 0.36 -13.57 -11.23
CA SER A 24 0.94 -14.31 -12.35
C SER A 24 2.45 -14.11 -12.41
N LEU A 25 3.18 -15.18 -12.71
CA LEU A 25 4.62 -15.13 -12.95
C LEU A 25 4.87 -14.72 -14.40
N LEU A 26 5.64 -13.66 -14.62
CA LEU A 26 6.04 -13.25 -15.97
C LEU A 26 7.26 -14.05 -16.42
N THR A 27 7.10 -14.81 -17.50
CA THR A 27 8.18 -15.60 -18.12
C THR A 27 8.72 -14.96 -19.39
N ASP A 28 7.92 -14.16 -20.07
CA ASP A 28 8.32 -13.45 -21.28
C ASP A 28 9.31 -12.32 -20.97
N TYR A 29 10.31 -12.16 -21.83
CA TYR A 29 11.39 -11.19 -21.61
C TYR A 29 10.88 -9.75 -21.68
N ASP A 30 10.05 -9.44 -22.67
CA ASP A 30 9.56 -8.09 -22.91
C ASP A 30 8.53 -7.70 -21.83
N GLU A 31 7.65 -8.63 -21.43
CA GLU A 31 6.73 -8.40 -20.30
C GLU A 31 7.49 -8.15 -18.99
N LYS A 32 8.61 -8.85 -18.75
CA LYS A 32 9.46 -8.61 -17.58
C LYS A 32 10.10 -7.23 -17.62
N ILE A 33 10.57 -6.78 -18.78
CA ILE A 33 11.11 -5.42 -18.93
C ILE A 33 10.04 -4.37 -18.66
N GLU A 34 8.83 -4.54 -19.19
CA GLU A 34 7.71 -3.63 -18.92
C GLU A 34 7.36 -3.58 -17.42
N GLY A 35 7.28 -4.74 -16.76
CA GLY A 35 7.03 -4.82 -15.32
C GLY A 35 8.14 -4.14 -14.49
N LEU A 36 9.41 -4.37 -14.84
CA LEU A 36 10.55 -3.72 -14.18
C LEU A 36 10.55 -2.21 -14.41
N ASN A 37 10.20 -1.74 -15.61
CA ASN A 37 10.05 -0.33 -15.92
C ASN A 37 8.97 0.33 -15.05
N CYS A 38 7.83 -0.35 -14.84
CA CYS A 38 6.78 0.14 -13.95
C CYS A 38 7.27 0.31 -12.51
N LEU A 39 8.05 -0.66 -11.99
CA LEU A 39 8.62 -0.58 -10.65
C LEU A 39 9.63 0.57 -10.52
N VAL A 40 10.53 0.72 -11.49
CA VAL A 40 11.52 1.81 -11.48
C VAL A 40 10.83 3.17 -11.53
N ARG A 41 9.77 3.32 -12.35
CA ARG A 41 8.95 4.54 -12.36
C ARG A 41 8.34 4.88 -11.02
N HIS A 42 7.91 3.88 -10.27
CA HIS A 42 7.29 4.07 -8.97
C HIS A 42 8.29 4.50 -7.88
N TYR A 43 9.49 3.92 -7.87
CA TYR A 43 10.48 4.14 -6.80
C TYR A 43 11.57 5.16 -7.13
N HIS A 44 11.98 5.29 -8.38
CA HIS A 44 13.14 6.09 -8.81
C HIS A 44 12.79 7.18 -9.83
N GLY A 45 11.53 7.28 -10.28
CA GLY A 45 11.08 8.29 -11.24
C GLY A 45 11.20 7.85 -12.70
N GLN A 46 11.12 8.78 -13.65
CA GLN A 46 10.87 8.49 -15.07
C GLN A 46 12.06 7.92 -15.86
N ASP A 47 13.18 7.64 -15.20
CA ASP A 47 14.35 7.07 -15.87
C ASP A 47 14.07 5.65 -16.35
N ARG A 48 14.44 5.36 -17.60
CA ARG A 48 14.38 4.02 -18.20
C ARG A 48 15.77 3.38 -18.15
N PRO A 49 16.08 2.57 -17.13
CA PRO A 49 17.38 1.94 -17.04
C PRO A 49 17.54 0.90 -18.15
N ARG A 50 18.79 0.69 -18.57
CA ARG A 50 19.13 -0.38 -19.50
C ARG A 50 19.35 -1.66 -18.71
N TYR A 51 18.53 -2.68 -18.96
CA TYR A 51 18.70 -3.99 -18.36
C TYR A 51 19.57 -4.89 -19.25
N THR A 52 20.49 -5.63 -18.65
CA THR A 52 21.22 -6.68 -19.37
C THR A 52 20.36 -7.95 -19.43
N PRO A 53 20.47 -8.78 -20.49
CA PRO A 53 19.69 -10.01 -20.59
C PRO A 53 19.90 -10.97 -19.40
N ALA A 54 21.12 -11.06 -18.89
CA ALA A 54 21.44 -11.88 -17.71
C ALA A 54 20.67 -11.42 -16.46
N TYR A 55 20.55 -10.11 -16.24
CA TYR A 55 19.82 -9.55 -15.11
C TYR A 55 18.32 -9.82 -15.20
N VAL A 56 17.72 -9.59 -16.39
CA VAL A 56 16.29 -9.84 -16.59
C VAL A 56 15.98 -11.33 -16.41
N ASN A 57 16.82 -12.22 -16.95
CA ASN A 57 16.61 -13.66 -16.84
C ASN A 57 16.76 -14.19 -15.41
N ALA A 58 17.65 -13.60 -14.61
CA ALA A 58 17.82 -13.96 -13.19
C ALA A 58 16.73 -13.37 -12.27
N THR A 59 15.93 -12.42 -12.75
CA THR A 59 14.92 -11.74 -11.93
C THR A 59 13.55 -12.39 -12.07
N VAL A 60 12.88 -12.68 -10.96
CA VAL A 60 11.47 -13.11 -10.95
C VAL A 60 10.58 -11.88 -10.87
N VAL A 61 9.68 -11.71 -11.84
CA VAL A 61 8.71 -10.60 -11.88
C VAL A 61 7.32 -11.16 -11.71
N LEU A 62 6.60 -10.66 -10.71
CA LEU A 62 5.23 -11.04 -10.41
C LEU A 62 4.29 -9.88 -10.81
N ARG A 63 3.27 -10.20 -11.61
CA ARG A 63 2.19 -9.27 -11.94
C ARG A 63 0.98 -9.61 -11.08
N LEU A 64 0.39 -8.60 -10.43
CA LEU A 64 -0.89 -8.72 -9.75
C LEU A 64 -1.96 -8.06 -10.62
N ASP A 65 -2.84 -8.87 -11.18
CA ASP A 65 -4.04 -8.39 -11.87
C ASP A 65 -5.12 -8.16 -10.80
N ILE A 66 -5.42 -6.89 -10.52
CA ILE A 66 -6.36 -6.49 -9.45
C ILE A 66 -7.79 -6.75 -9.91
N GLU A 67 -8.54 -7.50 -9.11
CA GLU A 67 -9.97 -7.80 -9.33
C GLU A 67 -10.86 -6.94 -8.43
N GLU A 68 -10.42 -6.68 -7.20
CA GLU A 68 -11.14 -5.86 -6.22
C GLU A 68 -10.19 -4.86 -5.54
N LEU A 69 -10.68 -3.64 -5.31
CA LEU A 69 -9.93 -2.59 -4.63
C LEU A 69 -10.81 -1.92 -3.58
N THR A 70 -10.37 -1.94 -2.32
CA THR A 70 -11.06 -1.30 -1.19
C THR A 70 -10.18 -0.22 -0.57
N GLY A 71 -10.79 0.78 0.05
CA GLY A 71 -10.08 1.89 0.69
C GLY A 71 -10.63 2.21 2.06
N LYS A 72 -9.75 2.48 3.03
CA LYS A 72 -10.11 2.88 4.38
C LYS A 72 -9.36 4.15 4.76
N LYS A 73 -10.05 5.11 5.35
CA LYS A 73 -9.42 6.32 5.92
C LYS A 73 -9.90 6.55 7.34
N CYS A 74 -9.00 7.07 8.17
CA CYS A 74 -9.32 7.60 9.50
C CYS A 74 -8.72 9.00 9.59
N GLU A 75 -9.53 9.99 9.94
CA GLU A 75 -9.11 11.38 10.03
C GLU A 75 -8.77 11.81 11.47
N GLY A 76 -8.77 10.86 12.40
CA GLY A 76 -8.43 11.04 13.82
C GLY A 76 -9.60 10.70 14.75
N PRO A 77 -9.40 10.72 16.08
CA PRO A 77 -10.50 10.55 17.02
C PRO A 77 -11.54 11.66 16.81
N SER A 78 -12.82 11.28 16.73
CA SER A 78 -13.94 12.22 16.85
C SER A 78 -13.80 12.97 18.17
N GLN A 79 -14.04 14.30 18.17
CA GLN A 79 -13.98 15.08 19.40
C GLN A 79 -14.84 14.40 20.48
N PRO A 80 -14.37 14.30 21.73
CA PRO A 80 -15.17 13.74 22.80
C PRO A 80 -16.48 14.54 22.92
N ASP A 81 -17.60 13.84 23.08
CA ASP A 81 -18.90 14.47 23.27
C ASP A 81 -18.84 15.42 24.48
N PRO A 82 -19.16 16.72 24.32
CA PRO A 82 -19.14 17.68 25.42
C PRO A 82 -20.12 17.37 26.55
N ASN A 83 -21.07 16.44 26.36
CA ASN A 83 -22.06 16.05 27.38
C ASN A 83 -21.75 14.72 28.06
N LEU A 84 -20.57 14.14 27.86
CA LEU A 84 -20.21 12.90 28.53
C LEU A 84 -20.13 13.18 30.05
N PRO A 85 -20.94 12.51 30.90
CA PRO A 85 -20.93 12.78 32.33
C PRO A 85 -19.56 12.42 32.90
N VAL A 86 -18.88 13.43 33.44
CA VAL A 86 -17.68 13.27 34.24
C VAL A 86 -18.09 12.71 35.60
N GLY A 87 -17.97 11.39 35.74
CA GLY A 87 -18.11 10.67 37.01
C GLY A 87 -16.87 10.80 37.88
#